data_AF-M8BK20-F1
#
_entry.id   AF-M8BK20-F1
#
_cell.length_a   1.000
_cell.length_b   1.000
_cell.length_c   1.000
_cell.angle_alpha   90.00
_cell.angle_beta   90.00
_cell.angle_gamma   90.00
#
_symmetry.space_group_name_H-M   'P 1'
#
loop_
_entity.id
_entity.type
_entity.pdbx_description
1 polymer ?
#
loop_
_entity_poly.entity_id
_entity_poly.type
_entity_poly.pdbx_seq_one_letter_code
_entity_poly.pdbx_strand_id
1 'polypeptide(L)'
;MAASFIINCSCPDLLCFLRLTVQIIPTHFQRRLPARRAAVVLRCRGSSWIMSYCGDTKLKRLDQGWADFAVQNRLQVGDACVFELVSGYAGDGGNREVVLEVQVLRGGGLPEPEDLATKGDTAEEAIAILD
;
A
#
# COMPACT_ATOMS: atom_id res chain seq x y z
N MET A 1 11.38 15.82 9.59
CA MET A 1 11.84 14.92 8.52
C MET A 1 10.85 13.77 8.43
N ALA A 2 9.91 13.84 7.50
CA ALA A 2 8.94 12.77 7.25
C ALA A 2 9.64 11.46 6.84
N ALA A 3 9.05 10.34 7.20
CA ALA A 3 9.61 9.03 7.02
C ALA A 3 8.76 8.20 6.08
N SER A 4 9.03 8.20 4.77
CA SER A 4 8.22 7.43 3.82
C SER A 4 8.85 6.11 3.38
N PHE A 5 8.02 5.11 3.11
CA PHE A 5 8.39 3.93 2.33
C PHE A 5 7.24 3.47 1.45
N ILE A 6 7.56 2.78 0.36
CA ILE A 6 6.58 2.28 -0.63
C ILE A 6 6.52 0.77 -0.54
N ILE A 7 5.31 0.23 -0.51
CA ILE A 7 5.04 -1.20 -0.74
C ILE A 7 4.24 -1.31 -2.04
N ASN A 8 4.74 -2.12 -2.97
CA ASN A 8 4.01 -2.48 -4.18
C ASN A 8 3.20 -3.78 -3.92
N CYS A 9 1.91 -3.75 -4.21
CA CYS A 9 1.04 -4.91 -4.14
C CYS A 9 1.30 -5.79 -5.38
N SER A 10 2.43 -6.48 -5.45
CA SER A 10 2.89 -7.13 -6.70
C SER A 10 2.57 -8.62 -6.84
N CYS A 11 1.62 -9.21 -6.10
CA CYS A 11 1.39 -10.68 -6.15
C CYS A 11 0.13 -11.03 -6.96
N PRO A 12 0.24 -11.58 -8.18
CA PRO A 12 -0.88 -11.80 -9.10
C PRO A 12 -1.71 -13.08 -8.86
N ASP A 13 -1.33 -13.96 -7.93
CA ASP A 13 -2.08 -15.19 -7.68
C ASP A 13 -3.21 -14.97 -6.66
N LEU A 14 -4.44 -15.33 -7.03
CA LEU A 14 -5.65 -15.27 -6.18
C LEU A 14 -5.52 -16.09 -4.88
N LEU A 15 -4.62 -17.07 -4.83
CA LEU A 15 -4.26 -17.81 -3.61
C LEU A 15 -3.37 -17.01 -2.64
N CYS A 16 -2.61 -16.03 -3.14
CA CYS A 16 -1.81 -15.12 -2.34
C CYS A 16 -2.67 -14.05 -1.69
N PHE A 17 -3.70 -13.56 -2.38
CA PHE A 17 -4.68 -12.60 -1.85
C PHE A 17 -5.43 -13.13 -0.61
N LEU A 18 -5.69 -14.44 -0.57
CA LEU A 18 -6.28 -15.13 0.59
C LEU A 18 -5.26 -15.45 1.71
N ARG A 19 -3.96 -15.21 1.48
CA ARG A 19 -2.85 -15.43 2.42
C ARG A 19 -2.12 -14.14 2.84
N LEU A 20 -2.61 -12.96 2.44
CA LEU A 20 -2.09 -11.64 2.84
C LEU A 20 -2.44 -11.30 4.30
N THR A 21 -2.17 -12.20 5.23
CA THR A 21 -2.28 -11.89 6.66
C THR A 21 -1.12 -11.03 7.15
N VAL A 22 -0.10 -10.83 6.31
CA VAL A 22 1.18 -10.23 6.68
C VAL A 22 1.70 -9.31 5.58
N GLN A 23 2.22 -8.15 5.98
CA GLN A 23 2.93 -7.20 5.15
C GLN A 23 4.35 -6.96 5.68
N ILE A 24 5.36 -7.37 4.91
CA ILE A 24 6.77 -7.14 5.26
C ILE A 24 7.12 -5.65 5.07
N ILE A 25 7.87 -5.09 6.02
CA ILE A 25 8.38 -3.72 5.96
C ILE A 25 9.77 -3.73 5.30
N PRO A 26 10.02 -2.88 4.29
CA PRO A 26 11.31 -2.77 3.62
C PRO A 26 12.48 -2.56 4.59
N THR A 27 13.57 -3.30 4.37
CA THR A 27 14.73 -3.37 5.28
C THR A 27 15.38 -2.02 5.59
N HIS A 28 15.41 -1.09 4.63
CA HIS A 28 15.96 0.25 4.84
C HIS A 28 15.12 1.08 5.84
N PHE A 29 13.81 0.82 5.94
CA PHE A 29 12.91 1.53 6.83
C PHE A 29 12.85 0.92 8.24
N GLN A 30 13.17 -0.37 8.36
CA GLN A 30 13.10 -1.15 9.60
C GLN A 30 13.83 -0.51 10.80
N ARG A 31 14.92 0.22 10.57
CA ARG A 31 15.73 0.86 11.63
C ARG A 31 14.98 2.00 12.34
N ARG A 32 14.00 2.60 11.68
CA ARG A 32 13.22 3.73 12.21
C ARG A 32 12.09 3.28 13.13
N LEU A 33 11.72 2.00 13.05
CA LEU A 33 10.61 1.42 13.78
C LEU A 33 11.08 0.72 15.06
N PRO A 34 10.21 0.53 16.06
CA PRO A 34 10.57 -0.14 17.30
C PRO A 34 11.04 -1.58 17.06
N ALA A 35 12.02 -2.05 17.86
CA ALA A 35 12.49 -3.43 17.84
C ALA A 35 11.69 -4.32 18.81
N ARG A 36 10.37 -4.13 18.85
CA ARG A 36 9.43 -4.83 19.74
C ARG A 36 8.09 -5.01 19.05
N ARG A 37 7.24 -5.88 19.61
CA ARG A 37 5.82 -5.92 19.22
C ARG A 37 5.11 -4.65 19.67
N ALA A 38 4.21 -4.16 18.83
CA ALA A 38 3.42 -2.96 19.08
C ALA A 38 2.08 -3.04 18.35
N ALA A 39 1.13 -2.21 18.78
CA ALA A 39 -0.04 -1.90 17.95
C ALA A 39 0.37 -0.86 16.90
N VAL A 40 -0.20 -0.97 15.70
CA VAL A 40 -0.06 0.02 14.63
C VAL A 40 -1.43 0.56 14.29
N VAL A 41 -1.53 1.88 14.17
CA VAL A 41 -2.68 2.55 13.60
C VAL A 41 -2.29 3.04 12.22
N LEU A 42 -2.90 2.46 11.19
CA LEU A 42 -2.87 3.02 9.84
C LEU A 42 -3.99 4.05 9.70
N ARG A 43 -3.68 5.22 9.16
CA ARG A 43 -4.66 6.24 8.78
C ARG A 43 -4.66 6.39 7.26
N CYS A 44 -5.81 6.31 6.64
CA CYS A 44 -5.94 6.43 5.19
C CYS A 44 -7.30 7.07 4.87
N ARG A 45 -7.29 8.15 4.08
CA ARG A 45 -8.51 8.82 3.58
C ARG A 45 -9.55 9.14 4.68
N GLY A 46 -9.09 9.56 5.86
CA GLY A 46 -9.95 9.90 7.01
C GLY A 46 -10.43 8.70 7.85
N SER A 47 -10.10 7.48 7.45
CA SER A 47 -10.39 6.25 8.20
C SER A 47 -9.13 5.72 8.91
N SER A 48 -9.34 4.85 9.91
CA SER A 48 -8.24 4.25 10.68
C SER A 48 -8.40 2.74 10.87
N TRP A 49 -7.27 2.02 10.89
CA TRP A 49 -7.20 0.57 11.06
C TRP A 49 -6.14 0.23 12.09
N ILE A 50 -6.53 -0.60 13.07
CA ILE A 50 -5.63 -1.10 14.10
C ILE A 50 -5.12 -2.47 13.67
N MET A 51 -3.81 -2.67 13.74
CA MET A 51 -3.18 -3.94 13.42
C MET A 51 -1.98 -4.23 14.31
N SER A 52 -1.59 -5.51 14.33
CA SER A 52 -0.40 -5.95 15.07
C SER A 52 0.87 -5.72 14.25
N TYR A 53 1.95 -5.36 14.93
CA TYR A 53 3.28 -5.25 14.35
C TYR A 53 4.28 -6.12 15.08
N CYS A 54 5.05 -6.87 14.30
CA CYS A 54 6.13 -7.72 14.79
C CYS A 54 7.49 -7.08 14.51
N GLY A 55 7.92 -6.20 15.42
CA GLY A 55 9.25 -5.57 15.38
C GLY A 55 10.36 -6.36 16.07
N ASP A 56 10.04 -7.46 16.73
CA ASP A 56 10.93 -8.33 17.51
C ASP A 56 11.64 -9.40 16.64
N THR A 57 11.40 -9.40 15.32
CA THR A 57 12.02 -10.34 14.38
C THR A 57 12.92 -9.61 13.38
N LYS A 58 13.82 -10.35 12.71
CA LYS A 58 14.70 -9.81 11.66
C LYS A 58 13.92 -9.19 10.49
N LEU A 59 12.74 -9.74 10.18
CA LEU A 59 11.85 -9.25 9.14
C LEU A 59 10.64 -8.58 9.81
N LYS A 60 10.77 -7.27 10.03
CA LYS A 60 9.69 -6.49 10.63
C LYS A 60 8.49 -6.43 9.68
N ARG A 61 7.29 -6.53 10.24
CA ARG A 61 6.06 -6.73 9.45
C ARG A 61 4.80 -6.30 10.21
N LEU A 62 3.78 -5.96 9.45
CA LEU A 62 2.40 -5.80 9.92
C LEU A 62 1.70 -7.15 9.76
N ASP A 63 1.02 -7.64 10.78
CA ASP A 63 0.35 -8.95 10.75
C ASP A 63 -1.18 -8.74 10.79
N GLN A 64 -1.86 -9.25 11.83
CA GLN A 64 -3.32 -9.24 11.98
C GLN A 64 -3.87 -7.82 11.80
N GLY A 65 -4.83 -7.67 10.89
CA GLY A 65 -5.48 -6.40 10.51
C GLY A 65 -5.01 -5.82 9.17
N TRP A 66 -3.87 -6.29 8.62
CA TRP A 66 -3.43 -5.88 7.29
C TRP A 66 -4.41 -6.30 6.18
N ALA A 67 -4.93 -7.53 6.25
CA ALA A 67 -5.90 -8.04 5.27
C ALA A 67 -7.17 -7.17 5.23
N ASP A 68 -7.70 -6.78 6.39
CA ASP A 68 -8.90 -5.95 6.48
C ASP A 68 -8.66 -4.56 5.87
N PHE A 69 -7.49 -3.96 6.14
CA PHE A 69 -7.07 -2.72 5.50
C PHE A 69 -7.04 -2.86 3.98
N ALA A 70 -6.43 -3.93 3.47
CA ALA A 70 -6.29 -4.17 2.03
C ALA A 70 -7.65 -4.37 1.35
N VAL A 71 -8.54 -5.18 1.94
CA VAL A 71 -9.88 -5.46 1.42
C VAL A 71 -10.74 -4.20 1.43
N GLN A 72 -10.79 -3.46 2.55
CA GLN A 72 -11.63 -2.26 2.67
C GLN A 72 -11.13 -1.11 1.79
N ASN A 73 -9.82 -0.99 1.60
CA ASN A 73 -9.25 -0.04 0.65
C ASN A 73 -9.24 -0.54 -0.80
N ARG A 74 -9.76 -1.75 -1.07
CA ARG A 74 -9.78 -2.37 -2.41
C ARG A 74 -8.40 -2.31 -3.08
N LEU A 75 -7.35 -2.66 -2.35
CA LEU A 75 -6.01 -2.70 -2.93
C LEU A 75 -5.98 -3.79 -4.01
N GLN A 76 -5.41 -3.46 -5.16
CA GLN A 76 -5.27 -4.37 -6.29
C GLN A 76 -3.81 -4.61 -6.62
N VAL A 77 -3.55 -5.64 -7.42
CA VAL A 77 -2.21 -5.89 -7.93
C VAL A 77 -1.78 -4.70 -8.79
N GLY A 78 -0.58 -4.19 -8.55
CA GLY A 78 -0.09 -2.98 -9.22
C GLY A 78 -0.42 -1.67 -8.49
N ASP A 79 -1.26 -1.69 -7.45
CA ASP A 79 -1.35 -0.55 -6.53
C ASP A 79 -0.09 -0.46 -5.66
N ALA A 80 0.18 0.75 -5.17
CA ALA A 80 1.24 1.00 -4.20
C ALA A 80 0.71 1.77 -2.99
N CYS A 81 1.22 1.45 -1.81
CA CYS A 81 0.94 2.18 -0.58
C CYS A 81 2.20 2.92 -0.13
N VAL A 82 2.09 4.23 0.06
CA VAL A 82 3.11 5.06 0.68
C VAL A 82 2.76 5.20 2.15
N PHE A 83 3.68 4.82 3.03
CA PHE A 83 3.50 4.89 4.48
C PHE A 83 4.40 5.96 5.06
N GLU A 84 3.84 6.88 5.84
CA GLU A 84 4.57 7.92 6.55
C GLU A 84 4.48 7.71 8.07
N LEU A 85 5.63 7.58 8.74
CA LEU A 85 5.68 7.44 10.21
C LEU A 85 5.38 8.77 10.90
N VAL A 86 4.26 8.84 11.61
CA VAL A 86 3.85 10.00 12.40
C VAL A 86 4.37 9.91 13.83
N SER A 87 4.26 8.74 14.46
CA SER A 87 4.62 8.51 15.86
C SER A 87 5.09 7.07 16.09
N GLY A 88 5.88 6.84 17.16
CA GLY A 88 6.38 5.52 17.52
C GLY A 88 7.77 5.21 16.96
N TYR A 89 8.64 6.21 16.85
CA TYR A 89 10.02 6.05 16.41
C TYR A 89 10.83 5.13 17.35
N ALA A 90 11.84 4.47 16.80
CA ALA A 90 12.85 3.79 17.61
C ALA A 90 13.52 4.81 18.57
N GLY A 91 13.34 4.62 19.87
CA GLY A 91 13.88 5.50 20.92
C GLY A 91 12.85 6.37 21.65
N ASP A 92 11.57 6.34 21.26
CA ASP A 92 10.49 7.19 21.81
C ASP A 92 10.03 6.83 23.26
N GLY A 93 10.91 6.23 24.07
CA GLY A 93 10.82 6.15 25.54
C GLY A 93 9.59 5.45 26.19
N GLY A 94 8.54 5.09 25.45
CA GLY A 94 7.32 4.59 26.07
C GLY A 94 6.14 4.33 25.14
N ASN A 95 6.01 5.01 23.99
CA ASN A 95 4.80 4.86 23.18
C ASN A 95 4.66 3.44 22.59
N ARG A 96 3.65 2.70 23.05
CA ARG A 96 3.34 1.32 22.61
C ARG A 96 2.60 1.26 21.28
N GLU A 97 2.30 2.43 20.71
CA GLU A 97 1.57 2.58 19.47
C GLU A 97 2.45 3.23 18.41
N VAL A 98 2.43 2.67 17.21
CA VAL A 98 3.04 3.23 16.01
C VAL A 98 1.91 3.78 15.14
N VAL A 99 2.02 5.02 14.69
CA VAL A 99 1.01 5.64 13.82
C VAL A 99 1.63 5.88 12.45
N LEU A 100 0.99 5.33 11.40
CA LEU A 100 1.39 5.51 10.01
C LEU A 100 0.24 6.19 9.25
N GLU A 101 0.53 7.30 8.57
CA GLU A 101 -0.34 7.83 7.52
C GLU A 101 -0.08 7.06 6.23
N VAL A 102 -1.14 6.75 5.50
CA VAL A 102 -1.08 5.91 4.30
C VAL A 102 -1.75 6.61 3.14
N GLN A 103 -1.01 6.69 2.03
CA GLN A 103 -1.52 7.11 0.74
C GLN A 103 -1.51 5.91 -0.22
N VAL A 104 -2.67 5.59 -0.78
CA VAL A 104 -2.80 4.55 -1.81
C VAL A 104 -2.70 5.19 -3.19
N LEU A 105 -1.68 4.77 -3.95
CA LEU A 105 -1.45 5.09 -5.35
C LEU A 105 -2.03 3.95 -6.21
N ARG A 106 -2.94 4.28 -7.12
CA ARG A 106 -3.59 3.28 -7.98
C ARG A 106 -2.76 3.02 -9.23
N GLY A 107 -2.51 1.76 -9.54
CA GLY A 107 -1.75 1.35 -10.73
C GLY A 107 -2.56 1.42 -12.02
N GLY A 108 -3.90 1.30 -11.92
CA GLY A 108 -4.83 1.17 -13.07
C GLY A 108 -5.32 2.48 -13.67
N GLY A 109 -4.46 3.47 -13.87
CA GLY A 109 -4.82 4.69 -14.61
C GLY A 109 -4.94 4.48 -16.13
N LEU A 110 -4.65 3.28 -16.63
CA LEU A 110 -4.79 2.94 -18.04
C LEU A 110 -6.09 2.13 -18.20
N PRO A 111 -7.04 2.54 -19.05
CA PRO A 111 -8.15 1.67 -19.41
C PRO A 111 -7.58 0.37 -20.01
N GLU A 112 -8.02 -0.76 -19.50
CA GLU A 112 -7.73 -2.07 -20.09
C GLU A 112 -8.22 -2.08 -21.56
N PRO A 113 -7.50 -2.70 -22.52
CA PRO A 113 -7.85 -2.65 -23.94
C PRO A 113 -9.16 -3.34 -24.35
N GLU A 114 -10.00 -3.76 -23.41
CA GLU A 114 -11.08 -4.71 -23.67
C GLU A 114 -12.37 -4.08 -24.22
N ASP A 115 -12.47 -2.75 -24.31
CA ASP A 115 -13.67 -2.06 -24.82
C ASP A 115 -13.46 -1.20 -26.09
N LEU A 116 -12.30 -1.26 -26.76
CA LEU A 116 -12.10 -0.65 -28.09
C LEU A 116 -11.96 -1.68 -29.20
N ALA A 117 -13.03 -2.45 -29.44
CA ALA A 117 -13.26 -3.10 -30.74
C ALA A 117 -14.74 -3.34 -31.02
N THR A 118 -15.61 -2.38 -30.70
CA THR A 118 -16.90 -2.25 -31.41
C THR A 118 -16.62 -1.60 -32.76
N LYS A 119 -16.39 -2.45 -33.76
CA LYS A 119 -16.71 -2.28 -35.19
C LYS A 119 -16.84 -0.81 -35.66
N GLY A 120 -15.71 -0.18 -35.99
CA GLY A 120 -15.65 1.07 -36.76
C GLY A 120 -15.25 0.75 -38.19
N ASP A 121 -16.23 0.79 -39.09
CA ASP A 121 -16.07 0.71 -40.53
C ASP A 121 -15.24 1.90 -41.07
N THR A 122 -14.41 1.59 -42.06
CA THR A 122 -13.89 2.45 -43.14
C THR A 122 -12.87 3.55 -42.80
N ALA A 123 -11.74 3.48 -43.51
CA ALA A 123 -10.74 4.53 -43.62
C ALA A 123 -11.30 5.74 -44.36
N GLU A 124 -11.33 6.91 -43.73
CA GLU A 124 -11.03 8.23 -44.30
C GLU A 124 -11.39 9.32 -43.27
N GLU A 125 -10.37 9.97 -42.70
CA GLU A 125 -10.21 11.44 -42.74
C GLU A 125 -9.04 11.85 -41.84
N ALA A 126 -8.09 12.58 -42.43
CA ALA A 126 -6.92 13.11 -41.75
C ALA A 126 -7.31 14.26 -40.81
N ILE A 127 -6.83 14.23 -39.56
CA ILE A 127 -6.96 15.37 -38.66
C ILE A 127 -5.80 16.34 -38.95
N ALA A 128 -6.13 17.49 -39.54
CA ALA A 128 -5.20 18.60 -39.72
C ALA A 128 -4.95 19.31 -38.38
N ILE A 129 -3.68 19.52 -38.03
CA ILE A 129 -3.28 20.43 -36.96
C ILE A 129 -3.21 21.83 -37.57
N LEU A 130 -4.07 22.74 -37.12
CA LEU A 130 -3.93 24.17 -37.38
C LEU A 130 -2.90 24.73 -36.37
N ASP A 131 -1.98 25.55 -36.89
CA ASP A 131 -0.83 26.18 -36.20
C ASP A 131 -1.26 27.07 -35.01
#